data_AF-Q93AL3-F1
#
_entry.id   AF-Q93AL3-F1
#
_cell.length_a   1.000
_cell.length_b   1.000
_cell.length_c   1.000
_cell.angle_alpha   90.00
_cell.angle_beta   90.00
_cell.angle_gamma   90.00
#
_symmetry.space_group_name_H-M   'P 1'
#
loop_
_entity.id
_entity.type
_entity.pdbx_description
1 polymer ?
#
loop_
_entity_poly.entity_id
_entity_poly.type
_entity_poly.pdbx_seq_one_letter_code
_entity_poly.pdbx_strand_id
1 'polypeptide(L)'
;VPTAGGAVSVVYNLPGVNKLRLSRTTLPAIFSGQIKNWNDPKIKGDNPGANLPNSPIKFVVRADGSGTTFIFTNHLSSINGYFKGRVGANTAPKWNLPNVLKGKGNPGVAALVRSTPGSIGYVEYDYATKNKLNSAEIQNKKGEFVAPSLAAANSALSTVKFPDTTRVFIGDPGQGYPIVG
;
A
#
# COMPACT_ATOMS: atom_id res chain seq x y z
N VAL A 1 -2.58 8.82 -25.59
CA VAL A 1 -1.45 8.42 -24.71
C VAL A 1 -1.90 8.64 -23.27
N PRO A 2 -1.76 7.67 -22.34
CA PRO A 2 -2.10 7.89 -20.93
C PRO A 2 -1.22 9.01 -20.36
N THR A 3 -1.84 10.00 -19.72
CA THR A 3 -1.18 11.28 -19.38
C THR A 3 -0.31 11.21 -18.12
N ALA A 4 -0.56 10.26 -17.21
CA ALA A 4 0.28 9.96 -16.05
C ALA A 4 -0.17 8.64 -15.40
N GLY A 5 0.79 7.80 -14.99
CA GLY A 5 0.56 6.63 -14.14
C GLY A 5 1.00 6.91 -12.71
N GLY A 6 0.09 6.74 -11.74
CA GLY A 6 0.39 7.01 -10.34
C GLY A 6 0.82 5.75 -9.59
N ALA A 7 1.78 5.88 -8.67
CA ALA A 7 2.02 4.87 -7.66
C ALA A 7 1.20 5.17 -6.39
N VAL A 8 0.63 4.14 -5.79
CA VAL A 8 0.07 4.23 -4.43
C VAL A 8 1.10 3.71 -3.44
N SER A 9 1.77 4.64 -2.76
CA SER A 9 2.75 4.35 -1.72
C SER A 9 2.08 3.79 -0.47
N VAL A 10 2.60 2.67 0.01
CA VAL A 10 2.30 2.20 1.38
C VAL A 10 3.21 2.94 2.34
N VAL A 11 2.65 3.92 3.05
CA VAL A 11 3.39 4.79 3.96
C VAL A 11 3.30 4.29 5.39
N TYR A 12 4.35 4.50 6.17
CA TYR A 12 4.41 4.05 7.55
C TYR A 12 5.16 5.04 8.45
N ASN A 13 4.94 4.93 9.76
CA ASN A 13 5.65 5.69 10.78
C ASN A 13 6.16 4.74 11.87
N LEU A 14 7.40 4.32 11.71
CA LEU A 14 8.12 3.44 12.64
C LEU A 14 9.47 4.09 12.97
N PRO A 15 9.57 4.80 14.11
CA PRO A 15 10.84 5.36 14.56
C PRO A 15 11.94 4.29 14.60
N GLY A 16 13.09 4.55 13.97
CA GLY A 16 14.21 3.62 13.88
C GLY A 16 14.14 2.58 12.76
N VAL A 17 13.03 2.51 12.00
CA VAL A 17 12.89 1.59 10.84
C VAL A 17 12.95 2.40 9.55
N ASN A 18 14.16 2.50 8.98
CA ASN A 18 14.40 3.28 7.77
C ASN A 18 14.05 2.56 6.47
N LYS A 19 13.92 1.22 6.54
CA LYS A 19 13.57 0.38 5.41
C LYS A 19 12.60 -0.70 5.87
N LEU A 20 11.43 -0.71 5.27
CA LEU A 20 10.41 -1.72 5.48
C LEU A 20 10.08 -2.38 4.14
N ARG A 21 10.10 -3.70 4.12
CA ARG A 21 9.71 -4.56 3.01
C ARG A 21 8.44 -5.30 3.39
N LEU A 22 7.48 -5.37 2.47
CA LEU A 22 6.25 -6.13 2.66
C LEU A 22 6.02 -7.03 1.45
N SER A 23 6.00 -8.33 1.71
CA SER A 23 5.78 -9.33 0.66
C SER A 23 4.36 -9.32 0.14
N ARG A 24 4.15 -10.02 -0.98
CA ARG A 24 2.84 -10.27 -1.59
C ARG A 24 1.86 -10.95 -0.63
N THR A 25 2.36 -11.59 0.43
CA THR A 25 1.54 -12.25 1.44
C THR A 25 1.35 -11.41 2.70
N THR A 26 2.39 -10.66 3.11
CA THR A 26 2.38 -9.86 4.33
C THR A 26 1.48 -8.63 4.18
N LEU A 27 1.61 -7.87 3.08
CA LEU A 27 0.82 -6.66 2.87
C LEU A 27 -0.70 -6.90 2.94
N PRO A 28 -1.29 -7.84 2.18
CA PRO A 28 -2.72 -8.11 2.29
C PRO A 28 -3.12 -8.67 3.66
N ALA A 29 -2.25 -9.42 4.34
CA ALA A 29 -2.52 -9.92 5.69
C ALA A 29 -2.56 -8.82 6.76
N ILE A 30 -1.77 -7.75 6.61
CA ILE A 30 -1.86 -6.55 7.44
C ILE A 30 -3.23 -5.89 7.24
N PHE A 31 -3.58 -5.55 5.99
CA PHE A 31 -4.81 -4.82 5.70
C PHE A 31 -6.10 -5.66 5.72
N SER A 32 -6.00 -6.98 5.87
CA SER A 32 -7.13 -7.87 6.20
C SER A 32 -7.30 -8.08 7.71
N GLY A 33 -6.33 -7.63 8.52
CA GLY A 33 -6.33 -7.74 9.98
C GLY A 33 -5.83 -9.08 10.51
N GLN A 34 -5.23 -9.93 9.67
CA GLN A 34 -4.57 -11.16 10.10
C GLN A 34 -3.26 -10.85 10.83
N ILE A 35 -2.55 -9.79 10.43
CA ILE A 35 -1.37 -9.28 11.11
C ILE A 35 -1.74 -7.98 11.83
N LYS A 36 -1.50 -7.93 13.14
CA LYS A 36 -1.90 -6.81 14.01
C LYS A 36 -0.75 -6.19 14.81
N ASN A 37 0.44 -6.79 14.80
CA ASN A 37 1.62 -6.31 15.51
C ASN A 37 2.81 -6.21 14.56
N TRP A 38 3.69 -5.24 14.79
CA TRP A 38 4.84 -4.97 13.92
C TRP A 38 5.94 -6.03 13.97
N ASN A 39 6.07 -6.74 15.09
CA ASN A 39 7.04 -7.81 15.28
C ASN A 39 6.54 -9.19 14.82
N ASP A 40 5.44 -9.24 14.06
CA ASP A 40 4.87 -10.47 13.51
C ASP A 40 5.92 -11.26 12.71
N PRO A 41 5.96 -12.61 12.82
CA PRO A 41 6.95 -13.43 12.12
C PRO A 41 7.01 -13.20 10.60
N LYS A 42 5.89 -12.88 9.95
CA LYS A 42 5.87 -12.60 8.50
C LYS A 42 6.55 -11.28 8.16
N ILE A 43 6.30 -10.23 8.95
CA ILE A 43 6.98 -8.94 8.78
C ILE A 43 8.48 -9.11 9.07
N LYS A 44 8.85 -9.85 10.11
CA LYS A 44 10.25 -10.18 10.40
C LYS A 44 10.93 -10.96 9.28
N GLY A 45 10.24 -11.95 8.70
CA GLY A 45 10.74 -12.74 7.57
C GLY A 45 11.04 -11.89 6.34
N ASP A 46 10.20 -10.88 6.06
CA ASP A 46 10.42 -9.93 4.97
C ASP A 46 11.58 -8.95 5.26
N ASN A 47 11.95 -8.77 6.53
CA ASN A 47 12.89 -7.74 7.01
C ASN A 47 13.98 -8.33 7.92
N PRO A 48 14.85 -9.22 7.41
CA PRO A 48 15.90 -9.82 8.23
C PRO A 48 16.82 -8.73 8.80
N GLY A 49 17.05 -8.77 10.12
CA GLY A 49 17.90 -7.81 10.83
C GLY A 49 17.25 -6.47 11.18
N ALA A 50 15.99 -6.21 10.77
CA ALA A 50 15.29 -4.99 11.17
C ALA A 50 14.84 -5.06 12.64
N ASN A 51 15.04 -3.98 13.39
CA ASN A 51 14.54 -3.84 14.75
C ASN A 51 13.06 -3.45 14.73
N LEU A 52 12.18 -4.44 14.56
CA LEU A 52 10.73 -4.23 14.51
C LEU A 52 10.14 -4.17 15.92
N PRO A 53 9.36 -3.12 16.27
CA PRO A 53 8.84 -2.96 17.61
C PRO A 53 7.77 -4.01 17.94
N ASN A 54 7.72 -4.43 19.20
CA ASN A 54 6.61 -5.21 19.75
C ASN A 54 5.43 -4.27 20.08
N SER A 55 4.80 -3.71 19.05
CA SER A 55 3.68 -2.80 19.20
C SER A 55 2.55 -3.08 18.20
N PRO A 56 1.29 -2.77 18.57
CA PRO A 56 0.17 -2.87 17.65
C PRO A 56 0.33 -1.98 16.43
N ILE A 57 -0.14 -2.46 15.29
CA ILE A 57 -0.27 -1.70 14.06
C ILE A 57 -1.47 -0.74 14.20
N LYS A 58 -1.24 0.54 13.93
CA LYS A 58 -2.29 1.56 13.84
C LYS A 58 -2.61 1.80 12.37
N PHE A 59 -3.83 1.46 11.96
CA PHE A 59 -4.21 1.52 10.55
C PHE A 59 -4.73 2.92 10.21
N VAL A 60 -4.26 3.49 9.11
CA VAL A 60 -4.77 4.75 8.57
C VAL A 60 -5.32 4.51 7.18
N VAL A 61 -6.62 4.75 7.01
CA VAL A 61 -7.34 4.50 5.74
C VAL A 61 -8.13 5.74 5.33
N ARG A 62 -8.65 5.73 4.10
CA ARG A 62 -9.50 6.83 3.61
C ARG A 62 -10.87 6.84 4.31
N ALA A 63 -11.33 8.04 4.66
CA ALA A 63 -12.67 8.29 5.19
C ALA A 63 -13.74 8.39 4.09
N ASP A 64 -13.31 8.77 2.88
CA ASP A 64 -14.13 9.10 1.72
C ASP A 64 -13.93 8.10 0.57
N GLY A 65 -14.89 8.06 -0.36
CA GLY A 65 -14.79 7.29 -1.60
C GLY A 65 -13.58 7.75 -2.43
N SER A 66 -12.76 6.80 -2.88
CA SER A 66 -11.39 7.10 -3.29
C SER A 66 -10.88 6.19 -4.40
N GLY A 67 -10.39 6.79 -5.48
CA GLY A 67 -9.66 6.07 -6.53
C GLY A 67 -8.35 5.45 -6.03
N THR A 68 -7.62 6.14 -5.15
CA THR A 68 -6.41 5.60 -4.49
C THR A 68 -6.74 4.34 -3.69
N THR A 69 -7.89 4.33 -3.01
CA THR A 69 -8.38 3.16 -2.25
C THR A 69 -8.76 2.04 -3.19
N PHE A 70 -9.40 2.36 -4.32
CA PHE A 70 -9.70 1.37 -5.34
C PHE A 70 -8.42 0.73 -5.90
N ILE A 71 -7.42 1.52 -6.32
CA ILE A 71 -6.14 1.00 -6.82
C ILE A 71 -5.48 0.10 -5.77
N PHE A 72 -5.39 0.57 -4.52
CA PHE A 72 -4.81 -0.18 -3.41
C PHE A 72 -5.53 -1.52 -3.16
N THR A 73 -6.85 -1.48 -3.00
CA THR A 73 -7.64 -2.69 -2.71
C THR A 73 -7.78 -3.63 -3.91
N ASN A 74 -7.79 -3.09 -5.12
CA ASN A 74 -7.75 -3.87 -6.36
C ASN A 74 -6.46 -4.68 -6.43
N HIS A 75 -5.31 -4.07 -6.09
CA HIS A 75 -4.05 -4.79 -6.03
C HIS A 75 -4.09 -5.95 -5.01
N LEU A 76 -4.44 -5.64 -3.76
CA LEU A 76 -4.49 -6.64 -2.70
C LEU A 76 -5.48 -7.78 -2.99
N SER A 77 -6.63 -7.45 -3.59
CA SER A 77 -7.63 -8.45 -3.99
C SER A 77 -7.16 -9.34 -5.14
N SER A 78 -6.26 -8.85 -5.98
CA SER A 78 -5.73 -9.60 -7.12
C SER A 78 -4.66 -10.61 -6.71
N ILE A 79 -3.95 -10.34 -5.61
CA ILE A 79 -2.86 -11.20 -5.14
C ILE A 79 -3.25 -12.09 -3.95
N ASN A 80 -4.40 -11.86 -3.31
CA ASN A 80 -4.79 -12.57 -2.11
C ASN A 80 -6.30 -12.84 -2.03
N GLY A 81 -6.69 -14.12 -2.07
CA GLY A 81 -8.09 -14.55 -2.02
C GLY A 81 -8.79 -14.25 -0.69
N TYR A 82 -8.06 -14.31 0.44
CA TYR A 82 -8.63 -13.96 1.75
C TYR A 82 -8.99 -12.47 1.82
N PHE A 83 -8.08 -11.59 1.40
CA PHE A 83 -8.33 -10.16 1.30
C PHE A 83 -9.50 -9.87 0.36
N LYS A 84 -9.54 -10.52 -0.82
CA LYS A 84 -10.63 -10.39 -1.79
C LYS A 84 -11.99 -10.74 -1.18
N GLY A 85 -12.08 -11.85 -0.46
CA GLY A 85 -13.33 -12.29 0.18
C GLY A 85 -13.72 -11.44 1.39
N ARG A 86 -12.76 -10.84 2.10
CA ARG A 86 -13.00 -10.10 3.35
C ARG A 86 -13.22 -8.60 3.16
N VAL A 87 -12.46 -7.98 2.25
CA VAL A 87 -12.45 -6.53 2.01
C VAL A 87 -12.85 -6.23 0.57
N GLY A 88 -12.22 -6.91 -0.40
CA GLY A 88 -12.50 -6.74 -1.83
C GLY A 88 -12.00 -5.42 -2.42
N ALA A 89 -12.09 -5.31 -3.75
CA ALA A 89 -11.75 -4.10 -4.49
C ALA A 89 -12.91 -3.10 -4.42
N ASN A 90 -12.70 -1.94 -3.79
CA ASN A 90 -13.76 -0.96 -3.59
C ASN A 90 -13.16 0.45 -3.39
N THR A 91 -13.91 1.49 -3.77
CA THR A 91 -13.55 2.89 -3.50
C THR A 91 -13.78 3.28 -2.03
N ALA A 92 -14.66 2.57 -1.31
CA ALA A 92 -15.01 2.78 0.09
C ALA A 92 -15.29 1.42 0.81
N PRO A 93 -14.29 0.54 0.94
CA PRO A 93 -14.46 -0.76 1.60
C PRO A 93 -14.76 -0.62 3.10
N LYS A 94 -15.44 -1.63 3.66
CA LYS A 94 -15.65 -1.74 5.11
C LYS A 94 -14.38 -2.31 5.78
N TRP A 95 -13.55 -1.43 6.32
CA TRP A 95 -12.37 -1.82 7.09
C TRP A 95 -12.75 -2.35 8.47
N ASN A 96 -12.73 -3.67 8.65
CA ASN A 96 -12.89 -4.32 9.94
C ASN A 96 -11.52 -4.60 10.59
N LEU A 97 -10.79 -3.54 10.88
CA LEU A 97 -9.46 -3.55 11.50
C LEU A 97 -9.55 -2.88 12.89
N PRO A 98 -8.76 -3.30 13.88
CA PRO A 98 -8.71 -2.63 15.17
C PRO A 98 -8.03 -1.25 15.05
N ASN A 99 -8.44 -0.28 15.86
CA ASN A 99 -7.76 1.02 15.98
C ASN A 99 -7.55 1.77 14.64
N VAL A 100 -8.54 1.70 13.74
CA VAL A 100 -8.50 2.38 12.45
C VAL A 100 -8.73 3.87 12.61
N LEU A 101 -7.76 4.65 12.15
CA LEU A 101 -7.91 6.07 11.92
C LEU A 101 -8.36 6.30 10.47
N LYS A 102 -9.26 7.27 10.28
CA LYS A 102 -9.80 7.61 8.96
C LYS A 102 -9.41 9.03 8.57
N GLY A 103 -8.61 9.16 7.53
CA GLY A 103 -8.19 10.45 6.98
C GLY A 103 -9.01 10.81 5.74
N LYS A 104 -9.49 12.06 5.65
CA LYS A 104 -10.16 12.56 4.44
C LYS A 104 -9.13 12.92 3.38
N GLY A 105 -9.25 12.32 2.20
CA GLY A 105 -8.30 12.53 1.09
C GLY A 105 -6.88 11.99 1.38
N ASN A 106 -6.00 12.10 0.39
CA ASN A 106 -4.56 11.85 0.59
C ASN A 106 -3.93 12.76 1.67
N PRO A 107 -4.24 14.08 1.76
CA PRO A 107 -3.68 14.94 2.80
C PRO A 107 -4.00 14.44 4.23
N GLY A 108 -5.25 14.03 4.48
CA GLY A 108 -5.67 13.56 5.80
C GLY A 108 -4.99 12.26 6.20
N VAL A 109 -4.86 11.31 5.27
CA VAL A 109 -4.12 10.06 5.53
C VAL A 109 -2.63 10.35 5.79
N ALA A 110 -2.01 11.18 4.96
CA ALA A 110 -0.60 11.56 5.12
C ALA A 110 -0.33 12.23 6.47
N ALA A 111 -1.19 13.17 6.87
CA ALA A 111 -1.08 13.86 8.16
C ALA A 111 -1.21 12.91 9.34
N LEU A 112 -2.19 12.00 9.31
CA LEU A 112 -2.40 11.00 10.36
C LEU A 112 -1.23 10.03 10.48
N VAL A 113 -0.70 9.54 9.35
CA VAL A 113 0.49 8.65 9.37
C VAL A 113 1.68 9.38 9.99
N ARG A 114 1.92 10.63 9.57
CA ARG A 114 3.00 11.46 10.09
C ARG A 114 2.94 11.66 11.61
N SER A 115 1.75 11.95 12.14
CA SER A 115 1.58 12.25 13.57
C SER A 115 1.37 11.03 14.46
N THR A 116 1.26 9.82 13.87
CA THR A 116 0.91 8.60 14.61
C THR A 116 2.04 7.57 14.54
N PRO A 117 2.93 7.49 15.55
CA PRO A 117 3.91 6.41 15.65
C PRO A 117 3.24 5.04 15.73
N GLY A 118 3.82 4.08 15.00
CA GLY A 118 3.28 2.72 14.83
C GLY A 118 2.24 2.61 13.72
N SER A 119 2.06 3.64 12.89
CA SER A 119 1.01 3.64 11.87
C SER A 119 1.46 3.13 10.50
N ILE A 120 0.49 2.61 9.75
CA ILE A 120 0.60 2.27 8.33
C ILE A 120 -0.64 2.76 7.59
N GLY A 121 -0.45 3.26 6.38
CA GLY A 121 -1.52 3.71 5.50
C GLY A 121 -1.11 3.67 4.04
N TYR A 122 -1.93 4.25 3.17
CA TYR A 122 -1.65 4.34 1.74
C TYR A 122 -2.03 5.71 1.20
N VAL A 123 -1.15 6.28 0.38
CA VAL A 123 -1.37 7.56 -0.29
C VAL A 123 -0.79 7.51 -1.71
N GLU A 124 -1.25 8.39 -2.57
CA GLU A 124 -0.56 8.62 -3.85
C GLU A 124 0.89 9.11 -3.60
N TYR A 125 1.82 8.70 -4.45
CA TYR A 125 3.27 8.90 -4.31
C TYR A 125 3.69 10.36 -4.04
N ASP A 126 3.10 11.34 -4.73
CA ASP A 126 3.42 12.75 -4.49
C ASP A 126 3.09 13.19 -3.06
N TYR A 127 2.03 12.64 -2.46
CA TYR A 127 1.69 12.97 -1.08
C TYR A 127 2.68 12.35 -0.09
N ALA A 128 3.19 11.15 -0.37
CA ALA A 128 4.25 10.55 0.43
C ALA A 128 5.53 11.41 0.38
N THR A 129 5.96 11.80 -0.83
CA THR A 129 7.20 12.56 -1.04
C THR A 129 7.11 13.98 -0.49
N LYS A 130 6.05 14.74 -0.80
CA LYS A 130 5.84 16.12 -0.31
C LYS A 130 5.76 16.18 1.21
N ASN A 131 5.23 15.13 1.85
CA ASN A 131 5.13 15.05 3.32
C ASN A 131 6.33 14.34 3.98
N LYS A 132 7.34 13.92 3.21
CA LYS A 132 8.54 13.21 3.68
C LYS A 132 8.19 11.96 4.50
N LEU A 133 7.20 11.20 4.06
CA LEU A 133 6.79 9.95 4.70
C LEU A 133 7.66 8.80 4.23
N ASN A 134 8.01 7.91 5.16
CA ASN A 134 8.63 6.64 4.79
C ASN A 134 7.62 5.78 4.03
N SER A 135 8.07 5.20 2.92
CA SER A 135 7.27 4.29 2.10
C SER A 135 7.92 2.90 2.09
N ALA A 136 7.11 1.86 2.21
CA ALA A 136 7.58 0.48 2.17
C ALA A 136 7.96 0.06 0.74
N GLU A 137 8.96 -0.81 0.61
CA GLU A 137 9.20 -1.57 -0.61
C GLU A 137 8.19 -2.72 -0.69
N ILE A 138 7.46 -2.83 -1.80
CA ILE A 138 6.44 -3.85 -1.98
C ILE A 138 6.96 -4.91 -2.95
N GLN A 139 6.77 -6.18 -2.59
CA GLN A 139 7.19 -7.28 -3.45
C GLN A 139 6.29 -7.38 -4.70
N ASN A 140 6.89 -7.27 -5.87
CA ASN A 140 6.21 -7.38 -7.15
C ASN A 140 6.01 -8.86 -7.57
N LYS A 141 5.35 -9.08 -8.70
CA LYS A 141 5.06 -10.43 -9.23
C LYS A 141 6.31 -11.27 -9.54
N LYS A 142 7.46 -10.63 -9.78
CA LYS A 142 8.76 -11.29 -10.01
C LYS A 142 9.47 -11.67 -8.70
N GLY A 143 8.91 -11.32 -7.54
CA GLY A 143 9.50 -11.57 -6.23
C GLY A 143 10.46 -10.47 -5.76
N GLU A 144 10.60 -9.38 -6.51
CA GLU A 144 11.50 -8.27 -6.20
C GLU A 144 10.81 -7.25 -5.28
N PHE A 145 11.52 -6.74 -4.27
CA PHE A 145 11.04 -5.65 -3.43
C PHE A 145 11.34 -4.31 -4.10
N VAL A 146 10.28 -3.57 -4.47
CA VAL A 146 10.39 -2.34 -5.26
C VAL A 146 9.83 -1.17 -4.45
N ALA A 147 10.61 -0.09 -4.34
CA ALA A 147 10.15 1.16 -3.74
C ALA A 147 9.22 1.92 -4.72
N PRO A 148 8.22 2.67 -4.22
CA PRO A 148 7.36 3.48 -5.09
C PRO A 148 8.17 4.60 -5.73
N SER A 149 7.96 4.81 -7.03
CA SER A 149 8.48 5.95 -7.80
C SER A 149 7.70 6.09 -9.11
N LEU A 150 7.77 7.26 -9.76
CA LEU A 150 7.19 7.46 -11.09
C LEU A 150 7.80 6.51 -12.13
N ALA A 151 9.12 6.29 -12.07
CA ALA A 151 9.80 5.36 -12.99
C ALA A 151 9.32 3.91 -12.80
N ALA A 152 9.19 3.46 -11.55
CA ALA A 152 8.70 2.12 -11.25
C ALA A 152 7.21 1.96 -11.58
N ALA A 153 6.41 3.02 -11.43
CA ALA A 153 5.01 3.03 -11.85
C ALA A 153 4.87 2.93 -13.38
N ASN A 154 5.62 3.73 -14.13
CA ASN A 154 5.64 3.68 -15.59
C ASN A 154 6.12 2.32 -16.10
N SER A 155 7.13 1.73 -15.45
CA SER A 155 7.58 0.37 -15.75
C SER A 155 6.45 -0.65 -15.61
N ALA A 156 5.65 -0.55 -14.53
CA ALA A 156 4.51 -1.42 -14.30
C ALA A 156 3.38 -1.24 -15.33
N LEU A 157 3.21 -0.02 -15.85
CA LEU A 157 2.17 0.30 -16.84
C LEU A 157 2.60 0.06 -18.29
N SER A 158 3.90 -0.11 -18.56
CA SER A 158 4.43 -0.22 -19.93
C SER A 158 3.92 -1.42 -20.74
N THR A 159 3.48 -2.48 -20.07
CA THR A 159 3.00 -3.71 -20.74
C THR A 159 1.47 -3.77 -20.88
N VAL A 160 0.78 -2.66 -20.62
CA VAL A 160 -0.66 -2.64 -20.43
C VAL A 160 -1.35 -2.11 -21.67
N LYS A 161 -2.30 -2.90 -22.19
CA LYS A 161 -3.14 -2.46 -23.30
C LYS A 161 -4.24 -1.55 -22.76
N PHE A 162 -4.19 -0.28 -23.15
CA PHE A 162 -5.19 0.69 -22.79
C PHE A 162 -6.42 0.54 -23.69
N PRO A 163 -7.63 0.37 -23.14
CA PRO A 163 -8.87 0.49 -23.90
C PRO A 163 -9.13 1.97 -24.24
N ASP A 164 -10.05 2.22 -25.17
CA ASP A 164 -10.43 3.56 -25.64
C ASP A 164 -10.92 4.50 -24.50
N THR A 165 -11.31 3.92 -23.36
CA THR A 165 -11.72 4.65 -22.15
C THR A 165 -10.55 5.28 -21.38
N THR A 166 -9.30 5.07 -21.81
CA THR A 166 -8.04 5.64 -21.26
C THR A 166 -7.73 5.33 -19.79
N ARG A 167 -8.60 4.57 -19.10
CA ARG A 167 -8.41 4.15 -17.70
C ARG A 167 -8.15 2.66 -17.64
N VAL A 168 -7.02 2.27 -17.03
CA VAL A 168 -6.74 0.86 -16.72
C VAL A 168 -6.36 0.73 -15.27
N PHE A 169 -7.00 -0.22 -14.59
CA PHE A 169 -6.64 -0.62 -13.24
C PHE A 169 -6.03 -2.02 -13.30
N ILE A 170 -4.70 -2.09 -13.18
CA ILE A 170 -4.02 -3.39 -13.19
C ILE A 170 -3.93 -3.86 -11.75
N GLY A 171 -4.54 -5.01 -11.49
CA GLY A 171 -4.49 -5.62 -10.18
C GLY A 171 -3.10 -6.13 -9.80
N ASP A 172 -2.35 -6.70 -10.74
CA ASP A 172 -1.05 -7.30 -10.45
C ASP A 172 -0.13 -7.22 -11.66
N PRO A 173 0.54 -6.07 -11.89
CA PRO A 173 1.39 -5.87 -13.04
C PRO A 173 2.58 -6.84 -13.02
N GLY A 174 3.07 -7.20 -14.21
CA GLY A 174 4.15 -8.18 -14.37
C GLY A 174 5.54 -7.67 -13.95
N GLN A 175 5.70 -6.37 -13.74
CA GLN A 175 6.97 -5.73 -13.41
C GLN A 175 6.76 -4.38 -12.72
N GLY A 176 7.85 -3.73 -12.30
CA GLY A 176 7.80 -2.41 -11.69
C GLY A 176 7.19 -2.42 -10.28
N TYR A 177 6.73 -1.26 -9.83
CA TYR A 177 6.02 -1.13 -8.56
C TYR A 177 4.59 -1.67 -8.70
N PRO A 178 4.11 -2.53 -7.77
CA PRO A 178 2.92 -3.33 -8.06
C PRO A 178 1.57 -2.63 -7.79
N ILE A 179 1.56 -1.47 -7.12
CA ILE A 179 0.32 -0.76 -6.76
C ILE A 179 0.19 0.51 -7.61
N VAL A 180 -0.42 0.38 -8.79
CA VAL A 180 -0.47 1.43 -9.83
C VAL A 180 -1.85 1.56 -10.46
N GLY A 181 -2.15 2.75 -10.98
CA GLY A 181 -3.36 3.04 -11.75
C GLY A 181 -3.49 4.50 -12.15
#